data_AF-A0A938YH13-F1
#
_entry.id   AF-A0A938YH13-F1
#
_cell.length_a   1.000
_cell.length_b   1.000
_cell.length_c   1.000
_cell.angle_alpha   90.00
_cell.angle_beta   90.00
_cell.angle_gamma   90.00
#
_symmetry.space_group_name_H-M   'P 1'
#
loop_
_entity.id
_entity.type
_entity.pdbx_description
1 polymer ?
#
loop_
_entity_poly.entity_id
_entity_poly.type
_entity_poly.pdbx_seq_one_letter_code
_entity_poly.pdbx_strand_id
1 'polypeptide(L)'
;MSGLLSRPQLIEALVDAVEPGRHTLTRAERTALSDITAELVDRSQAEGGAEYRTFQAISERRLTLDVAALGEQLTGRTVVVTGGTGCIGSALLERLREFRPGRVISISRGRKQPVRVVPGVEYRYVDVRDLDGLTALLIQVGPDVVYHLAAQHDPGLAEVDVAGTLSTNVTGTANVVEVCRRLPGTVLVHASTGKALRPFSRDVYAGSKKMAEWVLSRATDRDGLRCSAVRFTHVVDNSIIGNRLSQWTASGEPVRLHSVESMFYLQCAGEAAELLLCAGLDVPVGEFRIHAIRDLGWPVSLLDLAIGFVGRARAEHGVTSPIYVCGFEAGYERAPYPGLYDPRVSGTCSPLFNAWEGASVGETAGSPDVDAFRVAPPTADARTDVAIDRIRAAAADQVDTAVLRGRVDAVGWSLLASTLRTIDTEVLVRHVTLLRSLPEARFWSDDRRVRTAVLDELDRRGVCASAIPAAS
;
A
#
# COMPACT_ATOMS: atom_id res chain seq x y z
N MET A 1 12.15 42.77 23.03
CA MET A 1 11.02 41.82 23.09
C MET A 1 10.83 41.27 21.68
N SER A 2 11.61 40.27 21.26
CA SER A 2 11.25 39.54 20.03
C SER A 2 9.95 38.80 20.33
N GLY A 3 8.92 39.03 19.52
CA GLY A 3 7.64 38.35 19.69
C GLY A 3 7.84 36.85 19.68
N LEU A 4 7.24 36.16 20.64
CA LEU A 4 7.09 34.71 20.67
C LEU A 4 6.53 34.24 19.31
N LEU A 5 7.26 33.39 18.59
CA LEU A 5 6.86 32.95 17.24
C LEU A 5 5.57 32.12 17.32
N SER A 6 4.66 32.30 16.37
CA SER A 6 3.49 31.44 16.23
C SER A 6 3.88 30.04 15.73
N ARG A 7 3.00 29.04 15.90
CA ARG A 7 3.23 27.67 15.39
C ARG A 7 3.57 27.65 13.88
N PRO A 8 2.85 28.36 12.99
CA PRO A 8 3.22 28.44 11.57
C PRO A 8 4.62 29.04 11.35
N GLN A 9 4.97 30.10 12.08
CA GLN A 9 6.30 30.73 11.98
C GLN A 9 7.42 29.80 12.47
N LEU A 10 7.16 28.96 13.47
CA LEU A 10 8.12 27.96 13.93
C LEU A 10 8.29 26.82 12.91
N ILE A 11 7.20 26.41 12.25
CA ILE A 11 7.26 25.40 11.19
C ILE A 11 8.05 25.95 9.99
N GLU A 12 7.83 27.21 9.61
CA GLU A 12 8.60 27.90 8.56
C GLU A 12 10.09 27.98 8.96
N ALA A 13 10.38 28.44 10.18
CA ALA A 13 11.76 28.48 10.69
C ALA A 13 12.42 27.09 10.73
N LEU A 14 11.68 26.03 11.05
CA LEU A 14 12.17 24.65 11.05
C LEU A 14 12.55 24.17 9.65
N VAL A 15 11.75 24.52 8.64
CA VAL A 15 12.01 24.21 7.23
C VAL A 15 13.22 24.98 6.72
N ASP A 16 13.33 26.26 7.05
CA ASP A 16 14.38 27.15 6.54
C ASP A 16 15.72 27.01 7.28
N ALA A 17 15.72 26.40 8.47
CA ALA A 17 16.93 26.27 9.30
C ALA A 17 18.05 25.47 8.63
N VAL A 18 17.69 24.44 7.85
CA VAL A 18 18.66 23.56 7.17
C VAL A 18 18.10 23.11 5.83
N GLU A 19 18.87 23.33 4.76
CA GLU A 19 18.55 22.85 3.42
C GLU A 19 18.25 21.33 3.40
N PRO A 20 17.26 20.86 2.62
CA PRO A 20 16.98 19.43 2.45
C PRO A 20 18.18 18.63 1.89
N GLY A 21 18.17 17.32 2.09
CA GLY A 21 19.18 16.40 1.52
C GLY A 21 20.49 16.25 2.31
N ARG A 22 20.59 16.79 3.54
CA ARG A 22 21.78 16.64 4.39
C ARG A 22 21.86 15.24 5.00
N HIS A 23 22.90 14.49 4.64
CA HIS A 23 23.19 13.20 5.26
C HIS A 23 23.63 13.35 6.73
N THR A 24 24.48 14.34 7.02
CA THR A 24 24.94 14.67 8.38
C THR A 24 24.67 16.14 8.68
N LEU A 25 24.26 16.43 9.93
CA LEU A 25 24.04 17.78 10.43
C LEU A 25 25.25 18.24 11.23
N THR A 26 25.73 19.45 10.97
CA THR A 26 26.76 20.12 11.75
C THR A 26 26.26 20.42 13.16
N ARG A 27 27.18 20.73 14.09
CA ARG A 27 26.81 21.11 15.46
C ARG A 27 25.91 22.34 15.50
N ALA A 28 26.21 23.35 14.68
CA ALA A 28 25.41 24.57 14.61
C ALA A 28 23.99 24.32 14.10
N GLU A 29 23.86 23.53 13.02
CA GLU A 29 22.55 23.12 12.47
C GLU A 29 21.75 22.30 13.49
N ARG A 30 22.39 21.34 14.17
CA ARG A 30 21.72 20.57 15.24
C ARG A 30 21.22 21.46 16.38
N THR A 31 22.02 22.44 16.82
CA THR A 31 21.61 23.38 17.86
C THR A 31 20.45 24.25 17.42
N ALA A 32 20.52 24.86 16.23
CA ALA A 32 19.44 25.68 15.69
C ALA A 32 18.11 24.91 15.58
N LEU A 33 18.15 23.69 15.04
CA LEU A 33 16.97 22.83 14.94
C LEU A 33 16.44 22.42 16.32
N SER A 34 17.32 22.18 17.31
CA SER A 34 16.91 21.79 18.66
C SER A 34 16.16 22.91 19.36
N ASP A 35 16.62 24.16 19.23
CA ASP A 35 15.99 25.34 19.83
C ASP A 35 14.59 25.57 19.24
N ILE A 36 14.47 25.52 17.90
CA ILE A 36 13.19 25.64 17.20
C ILE A 36 12.25 24.49 17.58
N THR A 37 12.77 23.25 17.62
CA THR A 37 11.99 22.06 17.98
C THR A 37 11.46 22.15 19.41
N ALA A 38 12.28 22.61 20.36
CA ALA A 38 11.86 22.75 21.75
C ALA A 38 10.68 23.73 21.88
N GLU A 39 10.76 24.89 21.21
CA GLU A 39 9.67 25.88 21.20
C GLU A 39 8.43 25.33 20.48
N LEU A 40 8.59 24.63 19.37
CA LEU A 40 7.49 24.01 18.62
C LEU A 40 6.76 22.96 19.46
N VAL A 41 7.50 22.10 20.18
CA VAL A 41 6.95 21.10 21.09
C VAL A 41 6.17 21.76 22.22
N ASP A 42 6.72 22.80 22.86
CA ASP A 42 6.05 23.50 23.95
C ASP A 42 4.74 24.17 23.53
N ARG A 43 4.67 24.67 22.29
CA ARG A 43 3.44 25.28 21.74
C ARG A 43 2.42 24.28 21.21
N SER A 44 2.87 23.08 20.84
CA SER A 44 2.04 22.08 20.14
C SER A 44 1.85 20.80 20.96
N GLN A 45 2.01 20.87 22.29
CA GLN A 45 1.89 19.70 23.17
C GLN A 45 0.50 19.05 23.07
N ALA A 46 -0.55 19.86 22.94
CA ALA A 46 -1.92 19.36 22.87
C ALA A 46 -2.15 18.56 21.57
N GLU A 47 -1.77 19.14 20.43
CA GLU A 47 -1.92 18.52 19.11
C GLU A 47 -1.01 17.30 18.97
N GLY A 48 0.29 17.41 19.31
CA GLY A 48 1.20 16.28 19.24
C GLY A 48 0.84 15.15 20.21
N GLY A 49 0.36 15.48 21.41
CA GLY A 49 -0.13 14.48 22.37
C GLY A 49 -1.44 13.80 21.92
N ALA A 50 -2.34 14.53 21.28
CA ALA A 50 -3.54 13.95 20.66
C ALA A 50 -3.16 13.01 19.51
N GLU A 51 -2.29 13.45 18.61
CA GLU A 51 -1.83 12.65 17.46
C GLU A 51 -1.13 11.35 17.91
N TYR A 52 -0.28 11.44 18.94
CA TYR A 52 0.37 10.28 19.54
C TYR A 52 -0.62 9.27 20.12
N ARG A 53 -1.66 9.73 20.83
CA ARG A 53 -2.70 8.84 21.37
C ARG A 53 -3.52 8.18 20.27
N THR A 54 -3.88 8.93 19.23
CA THR A 54 -4.56 8.39 18.04
C THR A 54 -3.70 7.29 17.40
N PHE A 55 -2.40 7.54 17.19
CA PHE A 55 -1.46 6.57 16.66
C PHE A 55 -1.42 5.27 17.50
N GLN A 56 -1.39 5.38 18.84
CA GLN A 56 -1.39 4.21 19.72
C GLN A 56 -2.70 3.43 19.64
N ALA A 57 -3.84 4.11 19.69
CA ALA A 57 -5.17 3.51 19.69
C ALA A 57 -5.44 2.67 18.43
N ILE A 58 -4.80 2.99 17.30
CA ILE A 58 -4.91 2.21 16.06
C ILE A 58 -4.50 0.75 16.26
N SER A 59 -3.52 0.48 17.13
CA SER A 59 -3.01 -0.88 17.40
C SER A 59 -4.07 -1.81 18.00
N GLU A 60 -5.13 -1.25 18.59
CA GLU A 60 -6.20 -1.99 19.27
C GLU A 60 -7.46 -2.14 18.39
N ARG A 61 -7.49 -1.51 17.21
CA ARG A 61 -8.63 -1.56 16.29
C ARG A 61 -8.88 -2.96 15.75
N ARG A 62 -10.14 -3.25 15.43
CA ARG A 62 -10.64 -4.53 14.93
C ARG A 62 -11.74 -4.29 13.90
N LEU A 63 -11.90 -5.21 12.98
CA LEU A 63 -13.03 -5.25 12.06
C LEU A 63 -14.16 -6.12 12.64
N THR A 64 -15.39 -5.79 12.29
CA THR A 64 -16.56 -6.62 12.56
C THR A 64 -16.53 -7.81 11.62
N LEU A 65 -16.42 -9.02 12.15
CA LEU A 65 -16.33 -10.25 11.35
C LEU A 65 -17.65 -11.04 11.38
N ASP A 66 -18.04 -11.58 10.23
CA ASP A 66 -18.98 -12.70 10.18
C ASP A 66 -18.30 -13.99 10.61
N VAL A 67 -18.31 -14.25 11.92
CA VAL A 67 -17.67 -15.41 12.53
C VAL A 67 -18.28 -16.73 12.05
N ALA A 68 -19.59 -16.75 11.71
CA ALA A 68 -20.27 -17.94 11.23
C ALA A 68 -19.80 -18.30 9.83
N ALA A 69 -19.79 -17.34 8.90
CA ALA A 69 -19.32 -17.54 7.54
C ALA A 69 -17.83 -17.93 7.49
N LEU A 70 -16.98 -17.29 8.32
CA LEU A 70 -15.57 -17.67 8.45
C LEU A 70 -15.41 -19.09 9.03
N GLY A 71 -16.24 -19.46 10.01
CA GLY A 71 -16.28 -20.82 10.57
C GLY A 71 -16.60 -21.87 9.51
N GLU A 72 -17.63 -21.62 8.69
CA GLU A 72 -18.02 -22.49 7.57
C GLU A 72 -16.92 -22.59 6.51
N GLN A 73 -16.28 -21.47 6.20
CA GLN A 73 -15.21 -21.43 5.20
C GLN A 73 -13.95 -22.16 5.68
N LEU A 74 -13.54 -22.01 6.94
CA LEU A 74 -12.18 -22.37 7.39
C LEU A 74 -12.10 -23.63 8.24
N THR A 75 -13.18 -24.05 8.92
CA THR A 75 -13.13 -25.20 9.83
C THR A 75 -12.72 -26.47 9.08
N GLY A 76 -11.70 -27.17 9.59
CA GLY A 76 -11.21 -28.41 8.97
C GLY A 76 -10.48 -28.25 7.64
N ARG A 77 -10.34 -27.02 7.12
CA ARG A 77 -9.66 -26.74 5.84
C ARG A 77 -8.15 -26.71 5.93
N THR A 78 -7.51 -26.87 4.78
CA THR A 78 -6.08 -26.66 4.59
C THR A 78 -5.82 -25.24 4.09
N VAL A 79 -5.13 -24.45 4.91
CA VAL A 79 -4.80 -23.04 4.63
C VAL A 79 -3.30 -22.88 4.46
N VAL A 80 -2.89 -22.22 3.37
CA VAL A 80 -1.49 -21.86 3.11
C VAL A 80 -1.33 -20.34 3.17
N VAL A 81 -0.29 -19.87 3.89
CA VAL A 81 0.09 -18.46 3.96
C VAL A 81 1.52 -18.30 3.45
N THR A 82 1.70 -17.71 2.27
CA THR A 82 3.05 -17.30 1.83
C THR A 82 3.42 -15.98 2.51
N GLY A 83 4.67 -15.82 2.97
CA GLY A 83 5.06 -14.64 3.73
C GLY A 83 4.52 -14.63 5.17
N GLY A 84 4.07 -15.78 5.69
CA GLY A 84 3.51 -15.94 7.03
C GLY A 84 4.47 -15.56 8.18
N THR A 85 5.77 -15.45 7.91
CA THR A 85 6.78 -15.02 8.88
C THR A 85 6.91 -13.49 9.02
N GLY A 86 6.23 -12.71 8.18
CA GLY A 86 6.19 -11.24 8.28
C GLY A 86 5.12 -10.72 9.23
N CYS A 87 5.07 -9.41 9.46
CA CYS A 87 4.15 -8.75 10.40
C CYS A 87 2.68 -9.17 10.22
N ILE A 88 2.08 -8.83 9.07
CA ILE A 88 0.67 -9.17 8.75
C ILE A 88 0.49 -10.69 8.67
N GLY A 89 1.47 -11.40 8.12
CA GLY A 89 1.42 -12.85 8.01
C GLY A 89 1.31 -13.56 9.36
N SER A 90 2.09 -13.12 10.36
CA SER A 90 2.02 -13.69 11.70
C SER A 90 0.70 -13.37 12.40
N ALA A 91 0.18 -12.15 12.24
CA ALA A 91 -1.14 -11.79 12.74
C ALA A 91 -2.26 -12.61 12.08
N LEU A 92 -2.17 -12.87 10.77
CA LEU A 92 -3.10 -13.76 10.05
C LEU A 92 -3.02 -15.19 10.57
N LEU A 93 -1.82 -15.74 10.75
CA LEU A 93 -1.64 -17.09 11.30
C LEU A 93 -2.26 -17.22 12.70
N GLU A 94 -2.18 -16.17 13.54
CA GLU A 94 -2.84 -16.15 14.84
C GLU A 94 -4.36 -16.13 14.73
N ARG A 95 -4.91 -15.24 13.89
CA ARG A 95 -6.37 -15.15 13.67
C ARG A 95 -6.94 -16.44 13.07
N LEU A 96 -6.26 -17.06 12.12
CA LEU A 96 -6.69 -18.31 11.49
C LEU A 96 -6.95 -19.43 12.52
N ARG A 97 -6.19 -19.48 13.61
CA ARG A 97 -6.36 -20.53 14.64
C ARG A 97 -7.68 -20.45 15.39
N GLU A 98 -8.29 -19.28 15.44
CA GLU A 98 -9.59 -19.07 16.10
C GLU A 98 -10.70 -19.82 15.35
N PHE A 99 -10.52 -20.09 14.05
CA PHE A 99 -11.48 -20.77 13.17
C PHE A 99 -11.20 -22.27 12.96
N ARG A 100 -10.28 -22.86 13.74
CA ARG A 100 -9.99 -24.31 13.76
C ARG A 100 -9.80 -24.95 12.36
N PRO A 101 -8.90 -24.42 11.52
CA PRO A 101 -8.50 -25.08 10.28
C PRO A 101 -7.89 -26.46 10.59
N GLY A 102 -8.07 -27.40 9.67
CA GLY A 102 -7.52 -28.76 9.79
C GLY A 102 -6.00 -28.75 9.64
N ARG A 103 -5.47 -27.83 8.83
CA ARG A 103 -4.02 -27.68 8.60
C ARG A 103 -3.68 -26.24 8.23
N VAL A 104 -2.64 -25.67 8.83
CA VAL A 104 -2.12 -24.33 8.49
C VAL A 104 -0.64 -24.41 8.16
N ILE A 105 -0.27 -23.91 6.99
CA ILE A 105 1.12 -23.96 6.50
C ILE A 105 1.60 -22.55 6.19
N SER A 106 2.68 -22.12 6.84
CA SER A 106 3.39 -20.89 6.53
C SER A 106 4.57 -21.19 5.60
N ILE A 107 4.57 -20.59 4.42
CA ILE A 107 5.67 -20.68 3.45
C ILE A 107 6.51 -19.41 3.50
N SER A 108 7.83 -19.54 3.60
CA SER A 108 8.75 -18.40 3.51
C SER A 108 10.09 -18.79 2.88
N ARG A 109 10.90 -17.79 2.50
CA ARG A 109 12.24 -17.99 1.91
C ARG A 109 13.31 -18.45 2.92
N GLY A 110 12.95 -18.67 4.19
CA GLY A 110 13.90 -19.09 5.24
C GLY A 110 15.01 -18.11 5.63
N ARG A 111 15.08 -16.93 5.00
CA ARG A 111 16.12 -15.92 5.26
C ARG A 111 15.98 -15.19 6.60
N LYS A 112 14.79 -15.24 7.23
CA LYS A 112 14.51 -14.65 8.53
C LYS A 112 13.76 -15.67 9.37
N GLN A 113 14.12 -15.77 10.66
CA GLN A 113 13.28 -16.48 11.61
C GLN A 113 11.91 -15.81 11.67
N PRO A 114 10.81 -16.56 11.87
CA PRO A 114 9.50 -15.97 12.09
C PRO A 114 9.58 -14.93 13.21
N VAL A 115 8.98 -13.75 12.98
CA VAL A 115 8.84 -12.72 14.02
C VAL A 115 8.19 -13.33 15.28
N ARG A 116 7.25 -14.24 15.06
CA ARG A 116 6.60 -15.05 16.09
C ARG A 116 6.29 -16.44 15.56
N VAL A 117 6.68 -17.48 16.30
CA VAL A 117 6.24 -18.86 16.03
C VAL A 117 4.83 -19.02 16.58
N VAL A 118 3.90 -19.39 15.71
CA VAL A 118 2.50 -19.62 16.06
C VAL A 118 2.30 -21.13 16.26
N PRO A 119 1.89 -21.60 17.45
CA PRO A 119 1.68 -23.03 17.70
C PRO A 119 0.68 -23.67 16.73
N GLY A 120 0.96 -24.89 16.28
CA GLY A 120 0.08 -25.62 15.35
C GLY A 120 0.22 -25.20 13.87
N VAL A 121 1.13 -24.28 13.55
CA VAL A 121 1.46 -23.93 12.16
C VAL A 121 2.68 -24.73 11.68
N GLU A 122 2.57 -25.33 10.49
CA GLU A 122 3.70 -25.94 9.80
C GLU A 122 4.51 -24.88 9.06
N TYR A 123 5.80 -24.75 9.36
CA TYR A 123 6.67 -23.83 8.65
C TYR A 123 7.45 -24.57 7.57
N ARG A 124 7.35 -24.11 6.32
CA ARG A 124 8.05 -24.66 5.15
C ARG A 124 8.90 -23.58 4.49
N TYR A 125 10.09 -23.97 4.04
CA TYR A 125 11.00 -23.08 3.36
C TYR A 125 10.90 -23.28 1.85
N VAL A 126 10.09 -22.45 1.20
CA VAL A 126 9.95 -22.41 -0.26
C VAL A 126 9.92 -20.95 -0.69
N ASP A 127 10.71 -20.63 -1.72
CA ASP A 127 10.71 -19.31 -2.33
C ASP A 127 9.60 -19.24 -3.38
N VAL A 128 8.74 -18.21 -3.33
CA VAL A 128 7.69 -18.03 -4.35
C VAL A 128 8.27 -17.82 -5.76
N ARG A 129 9.56 -17.47 -5.86
CA ARG A 129 10.29 -17.35 -7.13
C ARG A 129 10.68 -18.71 -7.72
N ASP A 130 10.74 -19.76 -6.90
CA ASP A 130 10.99 -21.13 -7.31
C ASP A 130 9.65 -21.81 -7.66
N LEU A 131 9.31 -21.78 -8.95
CA LEU A 131 8.06 -22.33 -9.46
C LEU A 131 7.96 -23.85 -9.21
N ASP A 132 9.04 -24.59 -9.38
CA ASP A 132 9.03 -26.05 -9.26
C ASP A 132 8.85 -26.46 -7.80
N GLY A 133 9.60 -25.84 -6.87
CA GLY A 133 9.45 -26.05 -5.44
C GLY A 133 8.07 -25.65 -4.92
N LEU A 134 7.54 -24.51 -5.40
CA LEU A 134 6.19 -24.06 -5.06
C LEU A 134 5.12 -25.02 -5.59
N THR A 135 5.26 -25.48 -6.84
CA THR A 135 4.36 -26.44 -7.47
C THR A 135 4.35 -27.75 -6.68
N ALA A 136 5.53 -28.33 -6.42
CA ALA A 136 5.65 -29.57 -5.68
C ALA A 136 4.96 -29.49 -4.31
N LEU A 137 5.19 -28.40 -3.56
CA LEU A 137 4.59 -28.20 -2.25
C LEU A 137 3.06 -28.03 -2.32
N LEU A 138 2.56 -27.10 -3.14
CA LEU A 138 1.12 -26.78 -3.14
C LEU A 138 0.28 -27.92 -3.73
N ILE A 139 0.79 -28.64 -4.75
CA ILE A 139 0.12 -29.83 -5.28
C ILE A 139 0.05 -30.93 -4.22
N GLN A 140 1.14 -31.17 -3.48
CA GLN A 140 1.15 -32.14 -2.38
C GLN A 140 0.20 -31.74 -1.24
N VAL A 141 0.12 -30.45 -0.94
CA VAL A 141 -0.68 -29.92 0.16
C VAL A 141 -2.17 -29.90 -0.18
N GLY A 142 -2.53 -29.55 -1.42
CA GLY A 142 -3.92 -29.37 -1.85
C GLY A 142 -4.68 -28.31 -1.03
N PRO A 143 -4.22 -27.04 -0.98
CA PRO A 143 -4.85 -26.01 -0.15
C PRO A 143 -6.27 -25.67 -0.60
N ASP A 144 -7.19 -25.52 0.36
CA ASP A 144 -8.50 -24.93 0.13
C ASP A 144 -8.37 -23.40 -0.04
N VAL A 145 -7.47 -22.77 0.73
CA VAL A 145 -7.24 -21.32 0.71
C VAL A 145 -5.74 -21.01 0.71
N VAL A 146 -5.33 -20.09 -0.16
CA VAL A 146 -3.97 -19.53 -0.23
C VAL A 146 -4.03 -18.04 0.03
N TYR A 147 -3.43 -17.60 1.13
CA TYR A 147 -3.16 -16.19 1.41
C TYR A 147 -1.74 -15.83 0.92
N HIS A 148 -1.66 -15.03 -0.13
CA HIS A 148 -0.39 -14.64 -0.75
C HIS A 148 0.12 -13.28 -0.23
N LEU A 149 0.96 -13.31 0.82
CA LEU A 149 1.56 -12.10 1.44
C LEU A 149 3.07 -11.95 1.15
N ALA A 150 3.70 -12.90 0.47
CA ALA A 150 5.13 -12.83 0.17
C ALA A 150 5.43 -11.70 -0.84
N ALA A 151 6.07 -10.63 -0.36
CA ALA A 151 6.50 -9.50 -1.19
C ALA A 151 7.73 -8.79 -0.57
N GLN A 152 8.46 -8.07 -1.42
CA GLN A 152 9.33 -6.97 -1.01
C GLN A 152 8.43 -5.73 -0.85
N HIS A 153 8.42 -5.11 0.34
CA HIS A 153 7.45 -4.07 0.72
C HIS A 153 8.05 -2.70 1.06
N ASP A 154 9.38 -2.60 1.14
CA ASP A 154 10.11 -1.36 1.44
C ASP A 154 10.34 -0.58 0.14
N PRO A 155 9.74 0.61 -0.03
CA PRO A 155 9.90 1.41 -1.25
C PRO A 155 11.35 1.81 -1.52
N GLY A 156 12.12 2.17 -0.49
CA GLY A 156 13.52 2.57 -0.68
C GLY A 156 14.39 1.41 -1.16
N LEU A 157 14.19 0.22 -0.59
CA LEU A 157 14.88 -0.98 -1.07
C LEU A 157 14.43 -1.37 -2.48
N ALA A 158 13.16 -1.16 -2.84
CA ALA A 158 12.66 -1.44 -4.19
C ALA A 158 13.39 -0.63 -5.27
N GLU A 159 13.80 0.58 -4.93
CA GLU A 159 14.56 1.46 -5.83
C GLU A 159 16.02 1.01 -5.98
N VAL A 160 16.57 0.29 -5.02
CA VAL A 160 17.96 -0.21 -5.06
C VAL A 160 18.02 -1.62 -5.66
N ASP A 161 17.19 -2.54 -5.17
CA ASP A 161 17.09 -3.93 -5.63
C ASP A 161 15.86 -4.09 -6.55
N VAL A 162 15.96 -3.51 -7.74
CA VAL A 162 14.86 -3.51 -8.73
C VAL A 162 14.57 -4.92 -9.22
N ALA A 163 15.59 -5.67 -9.63
CA ALA A 163 15.43 -7.04 -10.12
C ALA A 163 14.85 -7.96 -9.05
N GLY A 164 15.36 -7.91 -7.81
CA GLY A 164 14.85 -8.72 -6.71
C GLY A 164 13.41 -8.38 -6.33
N THR A 165 13.04 -7.10 -6.40
CA THR A 165 11.67 -6.63 -6.16
C THR A 165 10.72 -7.12 -7.23
N LEU A 166 11.05 -6.95 -8.52
CA LEU A 166 10.22 -7.41 -9.64
C LEU A 166 10.10 -8.94 -9.65
N SER A 167 11.20 -9.66 -9.39
CA SER A 167 11.21 -11.11 -9.28
C SER A 167 10.31 -11.61 -8.14
N THR A 168 10.34 -10.96 -6.97
CA THR A 168 9.50 -11.37 -5.83
C THR A 168 8.04 -10.98 -6.05
N ASN A 169 7.76 -9.72 -6.39
CA ASN A 169 6.41 -9.17 -6.38
C ASN A 169 5.62 -9.52 -7.65
N VAL A 170 6.28 -9.61 -8.81
CA VAL A 170 5.62 -9.90 -10.09
C VAL A 170 5.77 -11.38 -10.44
N THR A 171 7.00 -11.88 -10.56
CA THR A 171 7.23 -13.29 -10.92
C THR A 171 6.74 -14.23 -9.83
N GLY A 172 6.98 -13.93 -8.55
CA GLY A 172 6.46 -14.73 -7.44
C GLY A 172 4.93 -14.81 -7.41
N THR A 173 4.25 -13.68 -7.66
CA THR A 173 2.77 -13.68 -7.79
C THR A 173 2.33 -14.53 -8.98
N ALA A 174 2.96 -14.37 -10.15
CA ALA A 174 2.64 -15.16 -11.33
C ALA A 174 2.84 -16.67 -11.11
N ASN A 175 3.85 -17.06 -10.35
CA ASN A 175 4.08 -18.46 -9.99
C ASN A 175 2.97 -18.99 -9.07
N VAL A 176 2.55 -18.23 -8.04
CA VAL A 176 1.44 -18.64 -7.17
C VAL A 176 0.16 -18.81 -7.98
N VAL A 177 -0.12 -17.87 -8.89
CA VAL A 177 -1.26 -17.95 -9.81
C VAL A 177 -1.17 -19.19 -10.69
N GLU A 178 -0.02 -19.46 -11.29
CA GLU A 178 0.21 -20.64 -12.14
C GLU A 178 -0.08 -21.95 -11.40
N VAL A 179 0.32 -22.05 -10.14
CA VAL A 179 0.05 -23.26 -9.35
C VAL A 179 -1.43 -23.35 -8.95
N CYS A 180 -2.06 -22.23 -8.59
CA CYS A 180 -3.50 -22.20 -8.26
C CYS A 180 -4.38 -22.59 -9.46
N ARG A 181 -3.98 -22.28 -10.70
CA ARG A 181 -4.66 -22.76 -11.92
C ARG A 181 -4.77 -24.28 -12.00
N ARG A 182 -3.83 -25.00 -11.37
CA ARG A 182 -3.78 -26.47 -11.35
C ARG A 182 -4.51 -27.07 -10.14
N LEU A 183 -5.10 -26.24 -9.29
CA LEU A 183 -5.81 -26.62 -8.07
C LEU A 183 -7.25 -26.05 -8.11
N PRO A 184 -8.16 -26.71 -8.84
CA PRO A 184 -9.53 -26.22 -8.99
C PRO A 184 -10.23 -26.08 -7.64
N GLY A 185 -10.87 -24.94 -7.41
CA GLY A 185 -11.64 -24.66 -6.19
C GLY A 185 -10.87 -23.95 -5.08
N THR A 186 -9.53 -23.91 -5.15
CA THR A 186 -8.69 -23.12 -4.23
C THR A 186 -9.04 -21.63 -4.31
N VAL A 187 -9.25 -21.00 -3.16
CA VAL A 187 -9.41 -19.55 -3.04
C VAL A 187 -8.04 -18.90 -2.88
N LEU A 188 -7.71 -17.93 -3.74
CA LEU A 188 -6.48 -17.15 -3.66
C LEU A 188 -6.79 -15.72 -3.19
N VAL A 189 -6.20 -15.31 -2.07
CA VAL A 189 -6.30 -13.93 -1.56
C VAL A 189 -4.93 -13.28 -1.60
N HIS A 190 -4.78 -12.23 -2.39
CA HIS A 190 -3.51 -11.51 -2.55
C HIS A 190 -3.39 -10.27 -1.66
N ALA A 191 -2.28 -10.09 -0.98
CA ALA A 191 -1.96 -8.85 -0.29
C ALA A 191 -1.34 -7.82 -1.24
N SER A 192 -2.08 -6.76 -1.55
CA SER A 192 -1.63 -5.58 -2.29
C SER A 192 -1.38 -4.36 -1.36
N THR A 193 -1.34 -3.15 -1.91
CA THR A 193 -1.05 -1.91 -1.17
C THR A 193 -1.84 -0.75 -1.74
N GLY A 194 -2.20 0.22 -0.90
CA GLY A 194 -2.76 1.50 -1.32
C GLY A 194 -1.89 2.25 -2.32
N LYS A 195 -0.57 2.00 -2.37
CA LYS A 195 0.28 2.62 -3.42
C LYS A 195 -0.06 2.15 -4.85
N ALA A 196 -0.77 1.03 -5.01
CA ALA A 196 -1.22 0.53 -6.31
C ALA A 196 -2.44 1.29 -6.88
N LEU A 197 -3.14 2.08 -6.04
CA LEU A 197 -4.31 2.86 -6.44
C LEU A 197 -3.95 4.02 -7.38
N ARG A 198 -2.67 4.42 -7.45
CA ARG A 198 -2.17 5.44 -8.39
C ARG A 198 -2.50 5.04 -9.84
N PRO A 199 -3.12 5.91 -10.66
CA PRO A 199 -3.37 5.65 -12.07
C PRO A 199 -2.14 5.19 -12.85
N PHE A 200 -1.01 5.81 -12.54
CA PHE A 200 0.31 5.54 -13.09
C PHE A 200 1.36 5.64 -11.98
N SER A 201 2.42 4.84 -12.06
CA SER A 201 3.59 5.02 -11.20
C SER A 201 4.85 4.51 -11.89
N ARG A 202 5.92 5.31 -11.80
CA ARG A 202 7.30 4.94 -12.17
C ARG A 202 8.05 4.24 -11.03
N ASP A 203 7.52 4.32 -9.81
CA ASP A 203 8.17 3.78 -8.61
C ASP A 203 8.10 2.26 -8.65
N VAL A 204 9.22 1.59 -8.37
CA VAL A 204 9.35 0.14 -8.58
C VAL A 204 8.41 -0.64 -7.67
N TYR A 205 8.28 -0.22 -6.40
CA TYR A 205 7.37 -0.88 -5.46
C TYR A 205 5.91 -0.80 -5.92
N ALA A 206 5.40 0.43 -6.14
CA ALA A 206 4.01 0.65 -6.55
C ALA A 206 3.72 -0.01 -7.91
N GLY A 207 4.62 0.15 -8.88
CA GLY A 207 4.52 -0.48 -10.20
C GLY A 207 4.46 -2.00 -10.11
N SER A 208 5.33 -2.63 -9.30
CA SER A 208 5.34 -4.09 -9.13
C SER A 208 4.03 -4.63 -8.54
N LYS A 209 3.41 -3.90 -7.59
CA LYS A 209 2.14 -4.29 -6.98
C LYS A 209 0.96 -4.10 -7.94
N LYS A 210 0.97 -3.04 -8.76
CA LYS A 210 -0.02 -2.85 -9.83
C LYS A 210 0.09 -3.93 -10.92
N MET A 211 1.31 -4.36 -11.26
CA MET A 211 1.53 -5.51 -12.16
C MET A 211 1.03 -6.82 -11.54
N ALA A 212 1.21 -7.03 -10.23
CA ALA A 212 0.67 -8.20 -9.54
C ALA A 212 -0.87 -8.23 -9.58
N GLU A 213 -1.54 -7.10 -9.29
CA GLU A 213 -3.00 -6.96 -9.44
C GLU A 213 -3.46 -7.28 -10.87
N TRP A 214 -2.71 -6.84 -11.88
CA TRP A 214 -3.00 -7.16 -13.29
C TRP A 214 -2.87 -8.66 -13.59
N VAL A 215 -1.80 -9.31 -13.13
CA VAL A 215 -1.59 -10.75 -13.31
C VAL A 215 -2.75 -11.55 -12.71
N LEU A 216 -3.20 -11.18 -11.52
CA LEU A 216 -4.33 -11.81 -10.83
C LEU A 216 -5.65 -11.58 -11.60
N SER A 217 -5.93 -10.32 -11.97
CA SER A 217 -7.12 -9.94 -12.75
C SER A 217 -7.21 -10.73 -14.06
N ARG A 218 -6.10 -10.82 -14.80
CA ARG A 218 -6.02 -11.57 -16.07
C ARG A 218 -6.24 -13.06 -15.91
N ALA A 219 -5.62 -13.69 -14.92
CA ALA A 219 -5.78 -15.12 -14.68
C ALA A 219 -7.18 -15.46 -14.15
N THR A 220 -7.76 -14.56 -13.34
CA THR A 220 -9.13 -14.70 -12.86
C THR A 220 -10.12 -14.72 -14.02
N ASP A 221 -10.06 -13.71 -14.88
CA ASP A 221 -10.92 -13.61 -16.06
C ASP A 221 -10.74 -14.77 -17.05
N ARG A 222 -9.50 -15.13 -17.38
CA ARG A 222 -9.23 -16.16 -18.39
C ARG A 222 -9.45 -17.59 -17.91
N ASP A 223 -9.12 -17.88 -16.66
CA ASP A 223 -9.01 -19.25 -16.16
C ASP A 223 -10.10 -19.59 -15.13
N GLY A 224 -11.01 -18.65 -14.84
CA GLY A 224 -12.09 -18.86 -13.88
C GLY A 224 -11.58 -19.08 -12.45
N LEU A 225 -10.47 -18.44 -12.07
CA LEU A 225 -9.96 -18.58 -10.71
C LEU A 225 -10.91 -17.93 -9.69
N ARG A 226 -10.88 -18.45 -8.46
CA ARG A 226 -11.46 -17.76 -7.29
C ARG A 226 -10.37 -16.91 -6.67
N CYS A 227 -10.29 -15.65 -7.09
CA CYS A 227 -9.25 -14.74 -6.63
C CYS A 227 -9.80 -13.41 -6.14
N SER A 228 -9.26 -12.94 -5.03
CA SER A 228 -9.45 -11.58 -4.53
C SER A 228 -8.10 -10.98 -4.14
N ALA A 229 -8.09 -9.67 -3.89
CA ALA A 229 -6.95 -9.00 -3.29
C ALA A 229 -7.40 -8.02 -2.21
N VAL A 230 -6.48 -7.65 -1.33
CA VAL A 230 -6.66 -6.62 -0.31
C VAL A 230 -5.65 -5.50 -0.52
N ARG A 231 -6.04 -4.24 -0.36
CA ARG A 231 -5.08 -3.13 -0.32
C ARG A 231 -4.86 -2.68 1.11
N PHE A 232 -3.60 -2.65 1.52
CA PHE A 232 -3.19 -2.16 2.84
C PHE A 232 -2.60 -0.76 2.79
N THR A 233 -2.77 -0.02 3.87
CA THR A 233 -1.98 1.20 4.16
C THR A 233 -0.80 0.90 5.10
N HIS A 234 -0.15 1.94 5.62
CA HIS A 234 0.91 1.81 6.62
C HIS A 234 0.40 1.02 7.84
N VAL A 235 1.18 0.03 8.29
CA VAL A 235 0.81 -0.83 9.42
C VAL A 235 1.55 -0.40 10.68
N VAL A 236 0.84 -0.11 11.77
CA VAL A 236 1.43 0.40 13.02
C VAL A 236 2.43 -0.58 13.66
N ASP A 237 2.12 -1.87 13.67
CA ASP A 237 2.88 -2.92 14.38
C ASP A 237 4.30 -3.15 13.82
N ASN A 238 4.49 -2.91 12.52
CA ASN A 238 5.80 -2.90 11.88
C ASN A 238 6.07 -1.53 11.27
N SER A 239 5.53 -0.48 11.90
CA SER A 239 5.70 0.88 11.41
C SER A 239 7.16 1.24 11.51
N ILE A 240 7.82 1.23 10.35
CA ILE A 240 9.12 1.85 10.15
C ILE A 240 9.10 3.26 10.75
N ILE A 241 7.97 3.98 10.64
CA ILE A 241 7.80 5.33 11.17
C ILE A 241 7.81 5.31 12.70
N GLY A 242 6.94 4.54 13.35
CA GLY A 242 6.85 4.49 14.83
C GLY A 242 8.16 3.99 15.48
N ASN A 243 8.76 2.95 14.92
CA ASN A 243 10.03 2.41 15.40
C ASN A 243 11.19 3.40 15.19
N ARG A 244 11.27 4.07 14.03
CA ARG A 244 12.29 5.12 13.79
C ARG A 244 12.10 6.32 14.69
N LEU A 245 10.86 6.80 14.86
CA LEU A 245 10.56 7.92 15.76
C LEU A 245 10.99 7.56 17.19
N SER A 246 10.54 6.41 17.70
CA SER A 246 10.95 5.94 19.03
C SER A 246 12.46 5.81 19.19
N GLN A 247 13.16 5.27 18.18
CA GLN A 247 14.60 5.09 18.21
C GLN A 247 15.33 6.44 18.22
N TRP A 248 14.98 7.35 17.30
CA TRP A 248 15.60 8.67 17.20
C TRP A 248 15.38 9.50 18.45
N THR A 249 14.17 9.46 19.03
CA THR A 249 13.86 10.21 20.25
C THR A 249 14.52 9.63 21.49
N ALA A 250 14.66 8.29 21.57
CA ALA A 250 15.39 7.66 22.67
C ALA A 250 16.90 7.93 22.63
N SER A 251 17.49 8.05 21.43
CA SER A 251 18.92 8.28 21.26
C SER A 251 19.33 9.75 21.12
N GLY A 252 18.37 10.70 21.12
CA GLY A 252 18.65 12.11 20.84
C GLY A 252 19.08 12.39 19.39
N GLU A 253 18.87 11.44 18.48
CA GLU A 253 19.20 11.63 17.06
C GLU A 253 18.15 12.50 16.36
N PRO A 254 18.51 13.21 15.28
CA PRO A 254 17.58 14.03 14.53
C PRO A 254 16.43 13.19 13.97
N VAL A 255 15.21 13.62 14.27
CA VAL A 255 13.99 13.07 13.68
C VAL A 255 13.86 13.61 12.27
N ARG A 256 13.94 12.73 11.27
CA ARG A 256 13.96 13.12 9.86
C ARG A 256 12.58 12.98 9.22
N LEU A 257 12.03 14.09 8.75
CA LEU A 257 10.72 14.16 8.10
C LEU A 257 10.88 14.52 6.62
N HIS A 258 10.11 13.87 5.75
CA HIS A 258 10.14 14.21 4.32
C HIS A 258 9.52 15.58 4.04
N SER A 259 8.41 15.88 4.71
CA SER A 259 7.69 17.14 4.63
C SER A 259 6.85 17.34 5.90
N VAL A 260 6.65 18.60 6.28
CA VAL A 260 5.76 19.02 7.36
C VAL A 260 4.28 18.82 7.04
N GLU A 261 3.94 18.66 5.75
CA GLU A 261 2.57 18.42 5.26
C GLU A 261 2.24 16.93 5.10
N SER A 262 3.16 16.03 5.47
CA SER A 262 3.00 14.59 5.23
C SER A 262 1.89 14.02 6.12
N MET A 263 0.81 13.56 5.48
CA MET A 263 -0.31 12.86 6.12
C MET A 263 -0.44 11.46 5.54
N PHE A 264 -0.77 10.46 6.36
CA PHE A 264 -0.99 9.10 5.87
C PHE A 264 -1.97 8.31 6.74
N TYR A 265 -2.77 7.45 6.10
CA TYR A 265 -3.61 6.51 6.82
C TYR A 265 -2.78 5.40 7.44
N LEU A 266 -3.24 4.93 8.60
CA LEU A 266 -2.67 3.82 9.34
C LEU A 266 -3.75 2.76 9.61
N GLN A 267 -3.31 1.52 9.71
CA GLN A 267 -4.10 0.38 10.15
C GLN A 267 -3.21 -0.50 11.04
N CYS A 268 -3.77 -1.41 11.84
CA CYS A 268 -2.98 -2.41 12.56
C CYS A 268 -2.85 -3.74 11.80
N ALA A 269 -1.92 -4.59 12.25
CA ALA A 269 -1.73 -5.92 11.69
C ALA A 269 -2.95 -6.81 11.97
N GLY A 270 -3.67 -6.57 13.06
CA GLY A 270 -4.94 -7.23 13.39
C GLY A 270 -6.01 -6.94 12.34
N GLU A 271 -6.30 -5.67 12.07
CA GLU A 271 -7.24 -5.26 11.02
C GLU A 271 -6.81 -5.78 9.64
N ALA A 272 -5.49 -5.77 9.34
CA ALA A 272 -4.96 -6.30 8.09
C ALA A 272 -5.21 -7.81 7.93
N ALA A 273 -5.04 -8.58 9.01
CA ALA A 273 -5.33 -10.01 9.04
C ALA A 273 -6.83 -10.27 8.88
N GLU A 274 -7.67 -9.48 9.53
CA GLU A 274 -9.13 -9.58 9.45
C GLU A 274 -9.64 -9.22 8.05
N LEU A 275 -9.08 -8.18 7.43
CA LEU A 275 -9.38 -7.82 6.04
C LEU A 275 -9.04 -8.97 5.08
N LEU A 276 -7.92 -9.68 5.29
CA LEU A 276 -7.57 -10.87 4.50
C LEU A 276 -8.62 -11.96 4.67
N LEU A 277 -9.06 -12.24 5.89
CA LEU A 277 -10.11 -13.23 6.16
C LEU A 277 -11.41 -12.85 5.43
N CYS A 278 -11.86 -11.59 5.55
CA CYS A 278 -13.06 -11.10 4.85
C CYS A 278 -12.94 -11.22 3.32
N ALA A 279 -11.78 -10.88 2.75
CA ALA A 279 -11.55 -11.01 1.31
C ALA A 279 -11.50 -12.46 0.83
N GLY A 280 -11.37 -13.44 1.73
CA GLY A 280 -11.47 -14.85 1.42
C GLY A 280 -12.91 -15.36 1.30
N LEU A 281 -13.91 -14.63 1.81
CA LEU A 281 -15.31 -15.02 1.79
C LEU A 281 -15.95 -14.77 0.43
N ASP A 282 -16.85 -15.68 0.02
CA ASP A 282 -17.70 -15.56 -1.18
C ASP A 282 -16.96 -15.10 -2.44
N VAL A 283 -15.73 -15.59 -2.63
CA VAL A 283 -14.90 -15.23 -3.79
C VAL A 283 -15.49 -15.88 -5.05
N PRO A 284 -16.03 -15.07 -5.98
CA PRO A 284 -16.69 -15.57 -7.17
C PRO A 284 -15.68 -16.22 -8.15
N VAL A 285 -16.18 -17.14 -8.96
CA VAL A 285 -15.43 -17.74 -10.05
C VAL A 285 -15.35 -16.73 -11.20
N GLY A 286 -14.15 -16.41 -11.67
CA GLY A 286 -13.97 -15.58 -12.86
C GLY A 286 -14.18 -14.08 -12.64
N GLU A 287 -14.35 -13.62 -11.40
CA GLU A 287 -14.49 -12.21 -11.07
C GLU A 287 -13.46 -11.79 -10.01
N PHE A 288 -12.62 -10.82 -10.36
CA PHE A 288 -11.57 -10.32 -9.48
C PHE A 288 -12.07 -9.12 -8.68
N ARG A 289 -12.01 -9.22 -7.35
CA ARG A 289 -12.39 -8.14 -6.42
C ARG A 289 -11.19 -7.66 -5.62
N ILE A 290 -11.12 -6.36 -5.37
CA ILE A 290 -10.14 -5.75 -4.48
C ILE A 290 -10.87 -5.16 -3.28
N HIS A 291 -10.43 -5.53 -2.08
CA HIS A 291 -11.01 -5.15 -0.80
C HIS A 291 -10.12 -4.14 -0.06
N ALA A 292 -10.73 -3.27 0.73
CA ALA A 292 -10.04 -2.36 1.63
C ALA A 292 -10.92 -2.00 2.83
N ILE A 293 -10.30 -1.57 3.94
CA ILE A 293 -11.03 -1.08 5.12
C ILE A 293 -11.77 0.20 4.73
N ARG A 294 -13.08 0.23 4.98
CA ARG A 294 -13.98 1.35 4.68
C ARG A 294 -13.56 2.61 5.43
N ASP A 295 -13.42 2.51 6.75
CA ASP A 295 -13.09 3.63 7.61
C ASP A 295 -11.71 3.43 8.26
N LEU A 296 -10.71 4.16 7.76
CA LEU A 296 -9.37 4.19 8.33
C LEU A 296 -9.20 5.31 9.38
N GLY A 297 -10.26 6.07 9.68
CA GLY A 297 -10.20 7.27 10.50
C GLY A 297 -9.52 8.43 9.77
N TRP A 298 -9.24 9.51 10.51
CA TRP A 298 -8.49 10.63 9.97
C TRP A 298 -7.03 10.23 9.71
N PRO A 299 -6.40 10.64 8.59
CA PRO A 299 -4.98 10.35 8.35
C PRO A 299 -4.11 11.00 9.42
N VAL A 300 -2.99 10.37 9.73
CA VAL A 300 -2.06 10.83 10.77
C VAL A 300 -1.06 11.83 10.20
N SER A 301 -0.86 12.92 10.93
CA SER A 301 0.13 13.97 10.67
C SER A 301 1.51 13.52 11.11
N LEU A 302 2.45 13.40 10.17
CA LEU A 302 3.82 12.99 10.50
C LEU A 302 4.50 13.99 11.44
N LEU A 303 4.27 15.29 11.21
CA LEU A 303 4.85 16.35 12.03
C LEU A 303 4.30 16.28 13.45
N ASP A 304 2.97 16.19 13.61
CA ASP A 304 2.36 16.19 14.94
C ASP A 304 2.66 14.89 15.68
N LEU A 305 2.74 13.77 14.97
CA LEU A 305 3.21 12.51 15.53
C LEU A 305 4.65 12.65 16.04
N ALA A 306 5.55 13.23 15.23
CA ALA A 306 6.94 13.47 15.64
C ALA A 306 7.03 14.39 16.86
N ILE A 307 6.26 15.48 16.90
CA ILE A 307 6.14 16.36 18.06
C ILE A 307 5.69 15.57 19.29
N GLY A 308 4.70 14.68 19.15
CA GLY A 308 4.23 13.82 20.23
C GLY A 308 5.32 12.90 20.79
N PHE A 309 6.07 12.23 19.90
CA PHE A 309 7.21 11.38 20.30
C PHE A 309 8.32 12.19 21.00
N VAL A 310 8.71 13.35 20.44
CA VAL A 310 9.74 14.21 21.02
C VAL A 310 9.31 14.75 22.39
N GLY A 311 8.06 15.21 22.50
CA GLY A 311 7.50 15.69 23.77
C GLY A 311 7.48 14.63 24.86
N ARG A 312 7.10 13.38 24.52
CA ARG A 312 7.16 12.25 25.45
C ARG A 312 8.59 11.92 25.89
N ALA A 313 9.53 11.81 24.94
CA ALA A 313 10.93 11.53 25.26
C ALA A 313 11.57 12.64 26.12
N ARG A 314 11.23 13.91 25.86
CA ARG A 314 11.64 15.04 26.70
C ARG A 314 11.11 14.91 28.12
N ALA A 315 9.85 14.52 28.30
CA ALA A 315 9.25 14.33 29.62
C ALA A 315 9.84 13.11 30.37
N GLU A 316 10.13 12.02 29.68
CA GLU A 316 10.58 10.76 30.28
C GLU A 316 12.11 10.70 30.51
N HIS A 317 12.88 11.33 29.63
CA HIS A 317 14.34 11.18 29.58
C HIS A 317 15.10 12.51 29.58
N GLY A 318 14.40 13.66 29.51
CA GLY A 318 15.05 14.97 29.40
C GLY A 318 15.75 15.21 28.07
N VAL A 319 15.48 14.38 27.05
CA VAL A 319 16.10 14.46 25.73
C VAL A 319 15.15 15.12 24.74
N THR A 320 15.61 16.17 24.05
CA THR A 320 14.87 16.81 22.95
C THR A 320 15.61 16.55 21.65
N SER A 321 15.16 15.55 20.89
CA SER A 321 15.69 15.32 19.54
C SER A 321 15.27 16.44 18.60
N PRO A 322 16.20 17.00 17.77
CA PRO A 322 15.84 17.99 16.78
C PRO A 322 15.00 17.36 15.66
N ILE A 323 13.98 18.06 15.19
CA ILE A 323 13.25 17.69 13.97
C ILE A 323 13.98 18.31 12.77
N TYR A 324 14.19 17.55 11.70
CA TYR A 324 14.83 17.99 10.47
C TYR A 324 13.96 17.61 9.26
N VAL A 325 13.59 18.60 8.45
CA VAL A 325 12.83 18.40 7.20
C VAL A 325 13.81 18.06 6.08
N CYS A 326 14.08 16.77 5.90
CA CYS A 326 15.14 16.30 5.02
C CYS A 326 14.76 16.21 3.54
N GLY A 327 13.47 16.37 3.21
CA GLY A 327 12.95 16.16 1.86
C GLY A 327 12.70 14.69 1.52
N PHE A 328 12.30 14.45 0.28
CA PHE A 328 11.89 13.12 -0.20
C PHE A 328 13.08 12.29 -0.70
N GLU A 329 13.09 11.02 -0.33
CA GLU A 329 13.99 10.02 -0.93
C GLU A 329 13.39 9.48 -2.24
N ALA A 330 14.23 8.91 -3.10
CA ALA A 330 13.75 8.24 -4.31
C ALA A 330 12.75 7.12 -3.97
N GLY A 331 11.67 7.01 -4.74
CA GLY A 331 10.57 6.06 -4.52
C GLY A 331 9.51 6.50 -3.52
N TYR A 332 9.71 7.62 -2.82
CA TYR A 332 8.67 8.26 -2.01
C TYR A 332 7.93 9.34 -2.81
N GLU A 333 6.60 9.29 -2.74
CA GLU A 333 5.74 10.23 -3.45
C GLU A 333 5.72 11.57 -2.73
N ARG A 334 6.05 12.62 -3.48
CA ARG A 334 6.08 14.00 -2.96
C ARG A 334 4.67 14.53 -2.70
N ALA A 335 3.77 14.28 -3.64
CA ALA A 335 2.37 14.67 -3.56
C ALA A 335 1.54 13.64 -4.34
N PRO A 336 0.34 13.29 -3.86
CA PRO A 336 -0.56 12.41 -4.59
C PRO A 336 -0.99 13.06 -5.90
N TYR A 337 -1.26 12.23 -6.91
CA TYR A 337 -1.93 12.67 -8.15
C TYR A 337 -3.17 13.52 -7.80
N PRO A 338 -3.36 14.73 -8.34
CA PRO A 338 -4.43 15.62 -7.86
C PRO A 338 -5.86 15.08 -8.01
N GLY A 339 -6.10 14.17 -8.97
CA GLY A 339 -7.38 13.46 -9.14
C GLY A 339 -7.42 12.09 -8.49
N LEU A 340 -6.50 11.75 -7.60
CA LEU A 340 -6.39 10.40 -7.04
C LEU A 340 -7.66 9.98 -6.31
N TYR A 341 -8.29 10.91 -5.60
CA TYR A 341 -9.53 10.69 -4.86
C TYR A 341 -10.62 11.61 -5.39
N ASP A 342 -11.86 11.14 -5.37
CA ASP A 342 -13.01 12.00 -5.61
C ASP A 342 -13.60 12.45 -4.26
N PRO A 343 -13.51 13.75 -3.91
CA PRO A 343 -14.05 14.26 -2.65
C PRO A 343 -15.55 13.98 -2.44
N ARG A 344 -16.31 13.75 -3.51
CA ARG A 344 -17.76 13.47 -3.44
C ARG A 344 -18.09 12.10 -2.84
N VAL A 345 -17.12 11.18 -2.81
CA VAL A 345 -17.27 9.85 -2.16
C VAL A 345 -16.49 9.76 -0.85
N SER A 346 -15.94 10.89 -0.38
CA SER A 346 -15.21 10.94 0.89
C SER A 346 -16.11 10.52 2.04
N GLY A 347 -15.68 9.51 2.80
CA GLY A 347 -16.44 8.98 3.93
C GLY A 347 -17.53 7.98 3.56
N THR A 348 -17.80 7.76 2.27
CA THR A 348 -18.74 6.72 1.81
C THR A 348 -18.04 5.49 1.22
N CYS A 349 -16.74 5.59 0.92
CA CYS A 349 -15.91 4.46 0.54
C CYS A 349 -14.50 4.56 1.13
N SER A 350 -13.80 3.43 1.15
CA SER A 350 -12.39 3.34 1.56
C SER A 350 -11.51 4.40 0.88
N PRO A 351 -10.60 5.07 1.63
CA PRO A 351 -9.61 5.95 1.04
C PRO A 351 -8.48 5.19 0.33
N LEU A 352 -8.56 3.86 0.20
CA LEU A 352 -7.62 3.04 -0.57
C LEU A 352 -8.12 2.68 -1.97
N PHE A 353 -9.23 3.29 -2.38
CA PHE A 353 -9.73 3.27 -3.75
C PHE A 353 -9.59 4.64 -4.40
N ASN A 354 -9.16 4.64 -5.66
CA ASN A 354 -9.03 5.89 -6.41
C ASN A 354 -10.39 6.41 -6.90
N ALA A 355 -10.40 7.61 -7.47
CA ALA A 355 -11.60 8.27 -8.00
C ALA A 355 -12.40 7.43 -9.01
N TRP A 356 -11.75 6.51 -9.74
CA TRP A 356 -12.41 5.65 -10.72
C TRP A 356 -12.99 4.41 -10.08
N GLU A 357 -12.22 3.77 -9.21
CA GLU A 357 -12.59 2.56 -8.48
C GLU A 357 -13.73 2.84 -7.50
N GLY A 358 -13.67 3.98 -6.80
CA GLY A 358 -14.67 4.45 -5.85
C GLY A 358 -16.08 4.61 -6.45
N ALA A 359 -16.18 4.81 -7.77
CA ALA A 359 -17.46 4.91 -8.46
C ALA A 359 -18.20 3.56 -8.61
N SER A 360 -17.50 2.45 -8.41
CA SER A 360 -18.01 1.09 -8.58
C SER A 360 -17.92 0.25 -7.29
N VAL A 361 -17.73 0.90 -6.14
CA VAL A 361 -17.69 0.23 -4.84
C VAL A 361 -19.07 -0.32 -4.50
N GLY A 362 -19.09 -1.59 -4.09
CA GLY A 362 -20.28 -2.27 -3.58
C GLY A 362 -20.06 -2.78 -2.16
N GLU A 363 -21.14 -3.26 -1.56
CA GLU A 363 -21.08 -3.96 -0.28
C GLU A 363 -20.31 -5.28 -0.42
N THR A 364 -19.58 -5.65 0.63
CA THR A 364 -18.86 -6.92 0.69
C THR A 364 -19.56 -7.90 1.59
N ALA A 365 -19.45 -9.19 1.26
CA ALA A 365 -19.78 -10.24 2.19
C ALA A 365 -18.76 -10.27 3.34
N GLY A 366 -19.23 -10.52 4.55
CA GLY A 366 -18.39 -10.84 5.71
C GLY A 366 -18.07 -9.69 6.67
N SER A 367 -18.18 -8.42 6.27
CA SER A 367 -17.97 -7.28 7.18
C SER A 367 -18.57 -5.96 6.68
N PRO A 368 -19.29 -5.19 7.53
CA PRO A 368 -19.71 -3.82 7.21
C PRO A 368 -18.53 -2.82 7.16
N ASP A 369 -17.37 -3.21 7.70
CA ASP A 369 -16.17 -2.36 7.79
C ASP A 369 -15.27 -2.49 6.56
N VAL A 370 -15.68 -3.28 5.56
CA VAL A 370 -14.89 -3.60 4.36
C VAL A 370 -15.66 -3.22 3.11
N ASP A 371 -15.01 -2.44 2.25
CA ASP A 371 -15.49 -2.17 0.90
C ASP A 371 -14.77 -3.05 -0.11
N ALA A 372 -15.43 -3.34 -1.23
CA ALA A 372 -14.77 -3.89 -2.40
C ALA A 372 -15.35 -3.31 -3.68
N PHE A 373 -14.54 -3.34 -4.72
CA PHE A 373 -15.00 -3.11 -6.07
C PHE A 373 -14.59 -4.30 -6.95
N ARG A 374 -15.41 -4.54 -7.96
CA ARG A 374 -15.08 -5.48 -9.03
C ARG A 374 -14.11 -4.82 -10.00
N VAL A 375 -12.97 -5.44 -10.23
CA VAL A 375 -12.05 -5.01 -11.29
C VAL A 375 -12.64 -5.46 -12.62
N ALA A 376 -12.85 -4.51 -13.53
CA ALA A 376 -13.32 -4.82 -14.86
C ALA A 376 -12.31 -5.74 -15.58
N PRO A 377 -12.79 -6.78 -16.30
CA PRO A 377 -11.93 -7.64 -17.11
C PRO A 377 -11.02 -6.80 -18.02
N PRO A 378 -9.70 -7.03 -17.99
CA PRO A 378 -8.79 -6.37 -18.90
C PRO A 378 -9.19 -6.60 -20.37
N THR A 379 -9.12 -5.55 -21.19
CA THR A 379 -9.32 -5.72 -22.65
C THR A 379 -8.34 -6.73 -23.22
N ALA A 380 -8.73 -7.50 -24.24
CA ALA A 380 -7.92 -8.56 -24.87
C ALA A 380 -6.56 -8.11 -25.47
N ASP A 381 -6.21 -6.83 -25.38
CA ASP A 381 -4.90 -6.29 -25.76
C ASP A 381 -3.78 -6.99 -24.98
N ALA A 382 -2.96 -7.77 -25.69
CA ALA A 382 -1.85 -8.52 -25.12
C ALA A 382 -0.61 -7.66 -24.84
N ARG A 383 -0.59 -6.36 -25.21
CA ARG A 383 0.61 -5.51 -25.03
C ARG A 383 1.08 -5.45 -23.58
N THR A 384 0.15 -5.29 -22.64
CA THR A 384 0.48 -5.24 -21.22
C THR A 384 1.00 -6.59 -20.72
N ASP A 385 0.38 -7.70 -21.14
CA ASP A 385 0.83 -9.06 -20.79
C ASP A 385 2.26 -9.30 -21.28
N VAL A 386 2.52 -9.01 -22.57
CA VAL A 386 3.85 -9.14 -23.19
C VAL A 386 4.88 -8.26 -22.49
N ALA A 387 4.52 -7.04 -22.10
CA ALA A 387 5.43 -6.13 -21.41
C ALA A 387 5.77 -6.63 -20.00
N ILE A 388 4.80 -7.19 -19.26
CA ILE A 388 5.03 -7.84 -17.96
C ILE A 388 5.92 -9.07 -18.13
N ASP A 389 5.67 -9.93 -19.11
CA ASP A 389 6.51 -11.12 -19.35
C ASP A 389 7.95 -10.77 -19.71
N ARG A 390 8.15 -9.70 -20.49
CA ARG A 390 9.50 -9.16 -20.77
C ARG A 390 10.19 -8.64 -19.52
N ILE A 391 9.46 -8.02 -18.58
CA ILE A 391 10.03 -7.62 -17.29
C ILE A 391 10.43 -8.84 -16.47
N ARG A 392 9.56 -9.85 -16.39
CA ARG A 392 9.82 -11.09 -15.64
C ARG A 392 11.07 -11.78 -16.14
N ALA A 393 11.22 -11.92 -17.47
CA ALA A 393 12.41 -12.48 -18.10
C ALA A 393 13.67 -11.67 -17.77
N ALA A 394 13.64 -10.34 -17.96
CA ALA A 394 14.82 -9.51 -17.68
C ALA A 394 15.20 -9.44 -16.20
N ALA A 395 14.23 -9.51 -15.28
CA ALA A 395 14.50 -9.57 -13.86
C ALA A 395 15.18 -10.91 -13.47
N ALA A 396 14.84 -12.01 -14.15
CA ALA A 396 15.49 -13.31 -13.97
C ALA A 396 16.95 -13.28 -14.47
N ASP A 397 17.20 -12.62 -15.60
CA ASP A 397 18.53 -12.47 -16.20
C ASP A 397 19.42 -11.42 -15.49
N GLN A 398 18.93 -10.81 -14.40
CA GLN A 398 19.61 -9.74 -13.67
C GLN A 398 20.10 -8.60 -14.58
N VAL A 399 19.25 -8.22 -15.55
CA VAL A 399 19.52 -7.10 -16.45
C VAL A 399 19.71 -5.80 -15.65
N ASP A 400 20.50 -4.88 -16.21
CA ASP A 400 20.78 -3.56 -15.65
C ASP A 400 19.55 -2.84 -15.07
N THR A 401 19.75 -2.24 -13.89
CA THR A 401 18.71 -1.56 -13.11
C THR A 401 18.04 -0.42 -13.89
N ALA A 402 18.79 0.36 -14.68
CA ALA A 402 18.21 1.47 -15.45
C ALA A 402 17.29 0.94 -16.56
N VAL A 403 17.67 -0.17 -17.20
CA VAL A 403 16.82 -0.84 -18.20
C VAL A 403 15.54 -1.35 -17.56
N LEU A 404 15.62 -2.00 -16.40
CA LEU A 404 14.44 -2.50 -15.69
C LEU A 404 13.49 -1.36 -15.30
N ARG A 405 14.02 -0.23 -14.83
CA ARG A 405 13.23 0.97 -14.51
C ARG A 405 12.51 1.54 -15.72
N GLY A 406 13.19 1.63 -16.87
CA GLY A 406 12.57 2.05 -18.12
C GLY A 406 11.42 1.12 -18.53
N ARG A 407 11.53 -0.18 -18.26
CA ARG A 407 10.44 -1.13 -18.50
C ARG A 407 9.29 -0.96 -17.51
N VAL A 408 9.56 -0.70 -16.23
CA VAL A 408 8.52 -0.42 -15.23
C VAL A 408 7.70 0.79 -15.63
N ASP A 409 8.35 1.89 -16.05
CA ASP A 409 7.69 3.09 -16.58
C ASP A 409 6.79 2.74 -17.78
N ALA A 410 7.32 2.02 -18.77
CA ALA A 410 6.57 1.62 -19.97
C ALA A 410 5.35 0.75 -19.63
N VAL A 411 5.48 -0.21 -18.70
CA VAL A 411 4.37 -1.05 -18.23
C VAL A 411 3.34 -0.21 -17.48
N GLY A 412 3.77 0.76 -16.67
CA GLY A 412 2.88 1.71 -16.01
C GLY A 412 1.96 2.43 -17.00
N TRP A 413 2.50 2.93 -18.11
CA TRP A 413 1.70 3.56 -19.18
C TRP A 413 0.78 2.56 -19.88
N SER A 414 1.23 1.33 -20.13
CA SER A 414 0.41 0.28 -20.73
C SER A 414 -0.77 -0.14 -19.83
N LEU A 415 -0.52 -0.23 -18.52
CA LEU A 415 -1.55 -0.51 -17.50
C LEU A 415 -2.57 0.61 -17.43
N LEU A 416 -2.12 1.87 -17.42
CA LEU A 416 -3.02 3.03 -17.46
C LEU A 416 -3.91 2.97 -18.71
N ALA A 417 -3.32 2.82 -19.90
CA ALA A 417 -4.07 2.76 -21.15
C ALA A 417 -5.08 1.61 -21.17
N SER A 418 -4.73 0.46 -20.57
CA SER A 418 -5.65 -0.68 -20.47
C SER A 418 -6.79 -0.41 -19.49
N THR A 419 -6.49 0.20 -18.34
CA THR A 419 -7.48 0.57 -17.31
C THR A 419 -8.46 1.60 -17.87
N LEU A 420 -7.96 2.61 -18.59
CA LEU A 420 -8.80 3.65 -19.18
C LEU A 420 -9.83 3.09 -20.15
N ARG A 421 -9.52 2.00 -20.88
CA ARG A 421 -10.48 1.35 -21.80
C ARG A 421 -11.61 0.61 -21.10
N THR A 422 -11.43 0.24 -19.84
CA THR A 422 -12.42 -0.54 -19.08
C THR A 422 -13.27 0.33 -18.16
N ILE A 423 -12.85 1.56 -17.89
CA ILE A 423 -13.62 2.50 -17.06
C ILE A 423 -14.79 3.08 -17.86
N ASP A 424 -15.95 3.24 -17.23
CA ASP A 424 -17.13 3.84 -17.83
C ASP A 424 -16.91 5.31 -18.22
N THR A 425 -17.54 5.73 -19.32
CA THR A 425 -17.39 7.09 -19.87
C THR A 425 -17.83 8.16 -18.86
N GLU A 426 -18.90 7.89 -18.10
CA GLU A 426 -19.40 8.82 -17.06
C GLU A 426 -18.37 9.06 -15.96
N VAL A 427 -17.67 8.00 -15.53
CA VAL A 427 -16.61 8.08 -14.52
C VAL A 427 -15.43 8.90 -15.04
N LEU A 428 -15.04 8.74 -16.31
CA LEU A 428 -13.98 9.55 -16.93
C LEU A 428 -14.39 11.02 -17.07
N VAL A 429 -15.63 11.32 -17.45
CA VAL A 429 -16.16 12.69 -17.52
C VAL A 429 -16.13 13.34 -16.14
N ARG A 430 -16.64 12.62 -15.12
CA ARG A 430 -16.63 13.06 -13.72
C ARG A 430 -15.23 13.36 -13.21
N HIS A 431 -14.26 12.52 -13.58
CA HIS A 431 -12.85 12.71 -13.27
C HIS A 431 -12.29 13.98 -13.92
N VAL A 432 -12.52 14.20 -15.22
CA VAL A 432 -12.05 15.40 -15.92
C VAL A 432 -12.68 16.68 -15.34
N THR A 433 -13.96 16.65 -14.97
CA THR A 433 -14.62 17.76 -14.27
C THR A 433 -13.90 18.11 -12.96
N LEU A 434 -13.51 17.11 -12.16
CA LEU A 434 -12.69 17.31 -10.95
C LEU A 434 -11.32 17.89 -11.28
N LEU A 435 -10.62 17.40 -12.30
CA LEU A 435 -9.30 17.92 -12.66
C LEU A 435 -9.35 19.40 -13.10
N ARG A 436 -10.47 19.84 -13.70
CA ARG A 436 -10.64 21.23 -14.17
C ARG A 436 -10.84 22.24 -13.04
N SER A 437 -11.31 21.82 -11.87
CA SER A 437 -11.46 22.71 -10.71
C SER A 437 -10.17 22.89 -9.93
N LEU A 438 -9.09 22.18 -10.29
CA LEU A 438 -7.82 22.22 -9.58
C LEU A 438 -6.82 23.19 -10.25
N PRO A 439 -6.04 23.96 -9.49
CA PRO A 439 -5.01 24.84 -10.04
C PRO A 439 -3.92 24.07 -10.80
N GLU A 440 -3.47 24.59 -11.95
CA GLU A 440 -2.43 23.94 -12.79
C GLU A 440 -1.10 23.72 -12.04
N ALA A 441 -0.80 24.54 -11.04
CA ALA A 441 0.38 24.41 -10.18
C ALA A 441 0.41 23.11 -9.37
N ARG A 442 -0.74 22.42 -9.21
CA ARG A 442 -0.81 21.13 -8.51
C ARG A 442 -0.35 19.94 -9.36
N PHE A 443 -0.23 20.11 -10.67
CA PHE A 443 0.07 19.00 -11.59
C PHE A 443 1.57 18.92 -11.92
N TRP A 444 2.17 17.77 -11.67
CA TRP A 444 3.53 17.44 -12.10
C TRP A 444 3.53 16.93 -13.56
N SER A 445 4.72 16.68 -14.11
CA SER A 445 4.88 16.23 -15.50
C SER A 445 4.09 14.96 -15.81
N ASP A 446 4.15 13.95 -14.93
CA ASP A 446 3.40 12.71 -15.10
C ASP A 446 1.90 12.92 -14.92
N ASP A 447 1.47 13.75 -13.97
CA ASP A 447 0.05 14.04 -13.76
C ASP A 447 -0.59 14.67 -15.00
N ARG A 448 0.15 15.57 -15.67
CA ARG A 448 -0.27 16.16 -16.95
C ARG A 448 -0.40 15.10 -18.03
N ARG A 449 0.54 14.15 -18.12
CA ARG A 449 0.48 13.04 -19.08
C ARG A 449 -0.69 12.09 -18.79
N VAL A 450 -0.96 11.78 -17.52
CA VAL A 450 -2.14 11.01 -17.11
C VAL A 450 -3.42 11.75 -17.52
N ARG A 451 -3.49 13.07 -17.26
CA ARG A 451 -4.62 13.91 -17.69
C ARG A 451 -4.81 13.88 -19.21
N THR A 452 -3.73 14.00 -19.99
CA THR A 452 -3.79 13.87 -21.46
C THR A 452 -4.32 12.49 -21.87
N ALA A 453 -3.82 11.40 -21.29
CA ALA A 453 -4.29 10.05 -21.62
C ALA A 453 -5.79 9.86 -21.33
N VAL A 454 -6.31 10.44 -20.24
CA VAL A 454 -7.76 10.44 -19.95
C VAL A 454 -8.54 11.22 -21.01
N LEU A 455 -8.05 12.37 -21.44
CA LEU A 455 -8.70 13.19 -22.46
C LEU A 455 -8.68 12.51 -23.84
N ASP A 456 -7.56 11.91 -24.23
CA ASP A 456 -7.42 11.17 -25.48
C ASP A 456 -8.37 9.95 -25.51
N GLU A 457 -8.55 9.30 -24.35
CA GLU A 457 -9.52 8.22 -24.19
C GLU A 457 -10.97 8.68 -24.40
N LEU A 458 -11.33 9.83 -23.85
CA LEU A 458 -12.66 10.43 -24.02
C LEU A 458 -12.90 10.88 -25.47
N ASP A 459 -11.91 11.49 -26.11
CA ASP A 459 -11.99 11.89 -27.52
C ASP A 459 -12.19 10.68 -28.43
N ARG A 460 -11.47 9.58 -28.17
CA ARG A 460 -11.65 8.30 -28.86
C ARG A 460 -13.06 7.70 -28.67
N ARG A 461 -13.77 8.06 -27.59
CA ARG A 461 -15.16 7.68 -27.32
C ARG A 461 -16.17 8.69 -27.88
N GLY A 462 -15.72 9.73 -28.59
CA GLY A 462 -16.57 10.77 -29.14
C GLY A 462 -17.02 11.83 -28.14
N VAL A 463 -16.41 11.91 -26.95
CA VAL A 463 -16.73 12.92 -25.94
C VAL A 463 -15.77 14.10 -26.06
N CYS A 464 -16.27 15.21 -26.58
CA CYS A 464 -15.46 16.41 -26.75
C CYS A 464 -15.11 17.04 -25.40
N ALA A 465 -13.82 17.22 -25.12
CA ALA A 465 -13.35 17.81 -23.88
C ALA A 465 -13.95 19.20 -23.62
N SER A 466 -14.18 20.04 -24.64
CA SER A 466 -14.77 21.38 -24.46
C SER A 466 -16.22 21.34 -23.96
N ALA A 467 -16.93 20.22 -24.12
CA ALA A 467 -18.30 20.04 -23.66
C ALA A 467 -18.40 19.61 -22.18
N ILE A 468 -17.30 19.25 -21.54
CA ILE A 468 -17.28 18.83 -20.13
C ILE A 468 -17.31 20.07 -19.22
N PRO A 469 -18.30 20.25 -18.35
CA PRO A 469 -18.37 21.41 -17.47
C PRO A 469 -17.19 21.44 -16.47
N ALA A 470 -16.77 22.64 -16.07
CA ALA A 470 -15.93 22.82 -14.89
C ALA A 470 -16.74 22.45 -13.64
N ALA A 471 -16.12 21.85 -12.62
CA ALA A 471 -16.83 21.57 -11.38
C ALA A 471 -17.28 22.89 -10.75
N SER A 472 -18.56 22.95 -10.36
CA SER A 472 -19.15 24.06 -9.61
C SER A 472 -18.68 24.10 -8.17
#